data_AF-A0A7W1TFK6-F1
#
_entry.id   AF-A0A7W1TFK6-F1
#
_cell.length_a   1.000
_cell.length_b   1.000
_cell.length_c   1.000
_cell.angle_alpha   90.00
_cell.angle_beta   90.00
_cell.angle_gamma   90.00
#
_symmetry.space_group_name_H-M   'P 1'
#
loop_
_entity.id
_entity.type
_entity.pdbx_description
1 polymer ?
#
loop_
_entity_poly.entity_id
_entity_poly.type
_entity_poly.pdbx_seq_one_letter_code
_entity_poly.pdbx_strand_id
1 'polypeptide(L)'
;MGDPLPLIDAHLHLWDPGRLRYTWLDGAPALNRPFLPADFAAASAGLAVGKAVFVQCDCDPAQALDEARWITALAATEPPGSPSVRSCSG
;
A
#
# COMPACT_ATOMS: atom_id res chain seq x y z
N MET A 1 -13.98 -21.28 21.25
CA MET A 1 -13.55 -19.88 21.11
C MET A 1 -13.41 -19.68 19.61
N GLY A 2 -14.23 -18.81 19.00
CA GLY A 2 -14.20 -18.63 17.54
C GLY A 2 -12.90 -17.94 17.11
N ASP A 3 -12.47 -18.20 15.87
CA ASP A 3 -11.32 -17.50 15.30
C ASP A 3 -11.55 -15.97 15.36
N PRO A 4 -10.51 -15.18 15.65
CA PRO A 4 -10.62 -13.73 15.62
C PRO A 4 -11.13 -13.27 14.27
N LEU A 5 -12.11 -12.35 14.27
CA LEU A 5 -12.55 -11.71 13.03
C LEU A 5 -11.37 -10.95 12.40
N PRO A 6 -11.11 -11.11 11.09
CA PRO A 6 -9.99 -10.44 10.44
C PRO A 6 -10.19 -8.93 10.44
N LEU A 7 -9.14 -8.19 10.81
CA LEU A 7 -9.09 -6.73 10.74
C LEU A 7 -9.01 -6.27 9.29
N ILE A 8 -9.60 -5.10 9.03
CA ILE A 8 -9.46 -4.38 7.77
C ILE A 8 -8.74 -3.07 8.07
N ASP A 9 -7.58 -2.86 7.46
CA ASP A 9 -6.96 -1.55 7.43
C ASP A 9 -7.68 -0.69 6.39
N ALA A 10 -8.36 0.36 6.83
CA ALA A 10 -9.15 1.21 5.94
C ALA A 10 -8.32 2.27 5.21
N HIS A 11 -7.03 2.46 5.55
CA HIS A 11 -6.24 3.56 5.05
C HIS A 11 -4.74 3.21 4.99
N LEU A 12 -4.35 2.52 3.93
CA LEU A 12 -2.96 2.16 3.66
C LEU A 12 -2.37 3.04 2.56
N HIS A 13 -1.13 3.48 2.76
CA HIS A 13 -0.32 4.13 1.74
C HIS A 13 0.86 3.21 1.38
N LEU A 14 1.11 3.06 0.08
CA LEU A 14 2.27 2.34 -0.48
C LEU A 14 2.87 3.21 -1.58
N TRP A 15 4.18 3.38 -1.56
CA TRP A 15 4.88 4.24 -2.52
C TRP A 15 6.29 3.73 -2.83
N ASP A 16 6.79 4.08 -4.01
CA ASP A 16 8.15 3.79 -4.45
C ASP A 16 8.72 5.01 -5.20
N PRO A 17 9.61 5.80 -4.57
CA PRO A 17 10.22 6.98 -5.20
C PRO A 17 11.11 6.67 -6.40
N GLY A 18 11.50 5.39 -6.58
CA GLY A 18 12.20 4.93 -7.77
C GLY A 18 11.30 4.69 -8.98
N ARG A 19 9.97 4.66 -8.77
CA ARG A 19 8.96 4.46 -9.81
C ARG A 19 8.18 5.72 -10.15
N LEU A 20 7.70 6.43 -9.12
CA LEU A 20 6.84 7.60 -9.25
C LEU A 20 7.42 8.76 -8.47
N ARG A 21 7.11 9.98 -8.89
CA ARG A 21 7.59 11.20 -8.27
C ARG A 21 6.62 11.67 -7.20
N TYR A 22 7.09 11.77 -5.96
CA TYR A 22 6.36 12.32 -4.83
C TYR A 22 7.08 13.56 -4.33
N THR A 23 6.59 14.75 -4.66
CA THR A 23 7.28 16.01 -4.31
C THR A 23 7.36 16.25 -2.80
N TRP A 24 6.35 15.77 -2.05
CA TRP A 24 6.33 15.85 -0.60
C TRP A 24 7.43 15.02 0.09
N LEU A 25 8.06 14.06 -0.61
CA LEU A 25 9.17 13.27 -0.07
C LEU A 25 10.52 14.01 -0.01
N ASP A 26 10.67 15.13 -0.73
CA ASP A 26 11.94 15.90 -0.75
C ASP A 26 12.34 16.39 0.64
N GLY A 27 11.34 16.78 1.44
CA GLY A 27 11.52 17.24 2.81
C GLY A 27 11.49 16.13 3.85
N ALA A 28 11.31 14.87 3.44
CA ALA A 28 11.04 13.74 4.33
C ALA A 28 12.03 12.56 4.08
N PRO A 29 13.33 12.73 4.36
CA PRO A 29 14.35 11.73 4.02
C PRO A 29 14.12 10.36 4.67
N ALA A 30 13.50 10.29 5.85
CA ALA A 30 13.14 9.02 6.49
C ALA A 30 12.04 8.24 5.74
N LEU A 31 11.19 8.95 4.99
CA LEU A 31 10.10 8.39 4.20
C LEU A 31 10.46 8.24 2.71
N ASN A 32 11.54 8.87 2.27
CA ASN A 32 12.00 8.88 0.87
C ASN A 32 12.71 7.57 0.51
N ARG A 33 11.97 6.47 0.61
CA ARG A 33 12.35 5.10 0.25
C ARG A 33 11.09 4.31 -0.11
N PRO A 34 11.22 3.13 -0.72
CA PRO A 34 10.07 2.26 -0.96
C PRO A 34 9.42 1.80 0.35
N PHE A 35 8.08 1.78 0.34
CA PHE A 35 7.22 1.09 1.31
C PHE A 35 6.24 0.22 0.51
N LEU A 36 6.49 -1.09 0.55
CA LEU A 36 5.86 -2.09 -0.32
C LEU A 36 5.00 -3.08 0.50
N PRO A 37 4.21 -3.95 -0.15
CA PRO A 37 3.38 -4.93 0.56
C PRO A 37 4.14 -5.81 1.56
N ALA A 38 5.41 -6.12 1.29
CA ALA A 38 6.27 -6.86 2.22
C ALA A 38 6.58 -6.07 3.51
N ASP A 39 6.78 -4.75 3.40
CA ASP A 39 6.97 -3.87 4.57
C ASP A 39 5.67 -3.80 5.39
N PHE A 40 4.52 -3.71 4.72
CA PHE A 40 3.22 -3.74 5.38
C PHE A 40 3.00 -5.06 6.14
N ALA A 41 3.23 -6.20 5.49
CA ALA A 41 3.09 -7.52 6.11
C ALA A 41 4.00 -7.69 7.34
N ALA A 42 5.23 -7.16 7.28
CA ALA A 42 6.14 -7.16 8.41
C ALA A 42 5.67 -6.23 9.54
N ALA A 43 5.17 -5.03 9.21
CA ALA A 43 4.68 -4.06 10.18
C ALA A 43 3.38 -4.51 10.86
N SER A 44 2.54 -5.28 10.17
CA SER A 44 1.29 -5.83 10.70
C SER A 44 1.44 -7.23 11.32
N ALA A 45 2.67 -7.75 11.44
CA ALA A 45 2.90 -9.08 11.98
C ALA A 45 2.30 -9.24 13.38
N GLY A 46 1.54 -10.32 13.60
CA GLY A 46 0.82 -10.58 14.85
C GLY A 46 -0.57 -9.94 14.94
N LEU A 47 -0.93 -9.06 13.99
CA LEU A 47 -2.30 -8.61 13.79
C LEU A 47 -2.98 -9.47 12.73
N ALA A 48 -4.23 -9.87 12.96
CA ALA A 48 -5.02 -10.63 11.99
C ALA A 48 -5.58 -9.71 10.88
N VAL A 49 -4.73 -8.92 10.21
CA VAL A 49 -5.16 -8.04 9.10
C VAL A 49 -5.43 -8.87 7.86
N GLY A 50 -6.70 -9.00 7.48
CA GLY A 50 -7.11 -9.76 6.31
C GLY A 50 -7.14 -8.94 5.03
N LYS A 51 -7.39 -7.64 5.12
CA LYS A 51 -7.52 -6.73 3.96
C LYS A 51 -7.02 -5.34 4.30
N ALA A 52 -6.60 -4.61 3.26
CA ALA A 52 -6.30 -3.19 3.34
C ALA A 52 -6.90 -2.43 2.15
N VAL A 53 -7.25 -1.16 2.40
CA VAL A 53 -7.70 -0.22 1.37
C VAL A 53 -6.56 0.76 1.08
N PHE A 54 -6.08 0.78 -0.16
CA PHE A 54 -5.08 1.75 -0.58
C PHE A 54 -5.71 3.13 -0.80
N VAL A 55 -4.99 4.15 -0.34
CA VAL A 55 -5.27 5.56 -0.60
C VAL A 55 -4.10 6.17 -1.37
N GLN A 56 -4.41 6.91 -2.44
CA GLN A 56 -3.43 7.59 -3.28
C GLN A 56 -2.39 8.36 -2.46
N CYS A 57 -1.13 8.34 -2.91
CA CYS A 57 -0.01 8.90 -2.15
C CYS A 57 0.41 10.28 -2.64
N ASP A 58 -0.48 10.98 -3.37
CA ASP A 58 -0.22 12.32 -3.91
C ASP A 58 1.08 12.38 -4.74
N CYS A 59 1.24 11.42 -5.66
CA CYS A 59 2.28 11.48 -6.69
C CYS A 59 2.08 12.71 -7.59
N ASP A 60 3.07 13.02 -8.43
CA ASP A 60 2.93 14.04 -9.46
C ASP A 60 1.58 13.86 -10.20
N PRO A 61 0.74 14.91 -10.32
CA PRO A 61 -0.58 14.79 -10.92
C PRO A 61 -0.59 14.14 -12.32
N ALA A 62 0.49 14.30 -13.09
CA ALA A 62 0.64 13.66 -14.40
C ALA A 62 0.75 12.11 -14.32
N GLN A 63 1.07 11.57 -13.14
CA GLN A 63 1.30 10.15 -12.87
C GLN A 63 0.18 9.48 -12.06
N ALA A 64 -0.91 10.20 -11.73
CA ALA A 64 -1.98 9.67 -10.88
C ALA A 64 -2.59 8.35 -11.39
N LEU A 65 -2.77 8.23 -12.72
CA LEU A 65 -3.27 7.00 -13.32
C LEU A 65 -2.23 5.87 -13.27
N ASP A 66 -0.94 6.19 -13.36
CA ASP A 66 0.14 5.22 -13.26
C ASP A 66 0.27 4.69 -11.84
N GLU A 67 0.04 5.53 -10.81
CA GLU A 67 -0.06 5.09 -9.41
C GLU A 67 -1.18 4.07 -9.22
N ALA A 68 -2.40 4.40 -9.68
CA ALA A 68 -3.55 3.51 -9.56
C ALA A 68 -3.31 2.16 -10.26
N ARG A 69 -2.74 2.18 -11.48
CA ARG A 69 -2.39 0.98 -12.25
C ARG A 69 -1.32 0.15 -11.54
N TRP A 70 -0.29 0.80 -11.01
CA TRP A 70 0.80 0.14 -10.32
C TRP A 70 0.33 -0.57 -9.05
N ILE A 71 -0.47 0.08 -8.22
CA ILE A 71 -1.03 -0.52 -7.00
C ILE A 71 -1.97 -1.68 -7.35
N THR A 72 -2.78 -1.53 -8.40
CA THR A 72 -3.65 -2.62 -8.88
C THR A 72 -2.84 -3.84 -9.31
N ALA A 73 -1.71 -3.63 -10.01
CA ALA A 73 -0.82 -4.72 -10.40
C ALA A 73 -0.12 -5.37 -9.19
N LEU A 74 0.31 -4.58 -8.21
CA LEU A 74 0.90 -5.10 -6.96
C LEU A 74 -0.08 -6.00 -6.21
N ALA A 75 -1.31 -5.54 -6.02
CA ALA A 75 -2.38 -6.29 -5.36
C ALA A 75 -2.68 -7.64 -6.05
N ALA A 76 -2.56 -7.70 -7.38
CA ALA A 76 -2.78 -8.94 -8.14
C ALA A 76 -1.66 -9.98 -7.96
N THR A 77 -0.50 -9.57 -7.46
CA THR A 77 0.69 -10.43 -7.27
C THR A 77 0.90 -10.88 -5.82
N GLU A 78 -0.01 -10.53 -4.90
CA GLU A 78 0.15 -10.85 -3.50
C GLU A 78 0.02 -12.37 -3.22
N PRO A 79 0.97 -12.96 -2.47
CA PRO A 79 0.91 -14.37 -2.15
C PRO A 79 -0.24 -14.67 -1.18
N PRO A 80 -0.82 -15.89 -1.23
CA PRO A 80 -1.90 -16.30 -0.33
C PRO A 80 -1.51 -16.13 1.14
N GLY A 81 -2.40 -15.52 1.93
CA GLY A 81 -2.19 -15.30 3.37
C GLY A 81 -1.53 -13.96 3.75
N SER A 82 -1.16 -13.13 2.79
CA SER A 82 -0.79 -11.73 3.04
C SER A 82 -2.05 -10.84 3.11
N PRO A 83 -2.03 -9.73 3.85
CA PRO A 83 -3.13 -8.76 3.83
C PRO A 83 -3.41 -8.30 2.40
N SER A 84 -4.62 -8.50 1.89
CA SER A 84 -4.91 -8.16 0.49
C SER A 84 -5.13 -6.66 0.31
N VAL A 85 -4.36 -5.98 -0.53
CA VAL A 85 -4.54 -4.54 -0.83
C VAL A 85 -5.55 -4.35 -1.98
N ARG A 86 -6.44 -3.35 -1.88
CA ARG A 86 -7.31 -2.94 -3.00
C ARG A 86 -7.16 -1.44 -3.28
N SER A 87 -7.05 -1.09 -4.55
CA SER A 87 -7.12 0.31 -4.99
C SER A 87 -8.57 0.78 -5.07
N CYS A 88 -8.88 1.90 -4.43
CA CYS A 88 -10.13 2.64 -4.66
C CYS A 88 -9.97 3.51 -5.92
N SER A 89 -9.88 2.88 -7.08
CA SER A 89 -9.92 3.57 -8.37
C SER A 89 -11.07 2.93 -9.15
N GLY A 90 -12.16 3.70 -9.32
CA GLY A 90 -13.39 3.25 -9.96
C GLY A 90 -13.22 2.85 -11.42
#